data_AF-A0A2G4FFD2-F1
#
_entry.id   AF-A0A2G4FFD2-F1
#
_cell.length_a   1.000
_cell.length_b   1.000
_cell.length_c   1.000
_cell.angle_alpha   90.00
_cell.angle_beta   90.00
_cell.angle_gamma   90.00
#
_symmetry.space_group_name_H-M   'P 1'
#
loop_
_entity.id
_entity.type
_entity.pdbx_description
1 polymer ?
#
loop_
_entity_poly.entity_id
_entity_poly.type
_entity_poly.pdbx_seq_one_letter_code
_entity_poly.pdbx_strand_id
1 'polypeptide(L)'
;MVQPNNDVQVFNDTNDAKSAMQNGQIDGLVVDLPTAYYITAVEIPKGKIVGQFKAQAGGEQFGLLFQKGNPLVTCVNRVLADLSASGELQAIQDEWMAGTTAPYFTQ
;
A
#
# COMPACT_ATOMS: atom_id res chain seq x y z
N MET A 1 14.86 -9.22 -12.85
CA MET A 1 15.24 -8.65 -11.55
C MET A 1 15.58 -7.19 -11.82
N VAL A 2 15.04 -6.24 -11.06
CA VAL A 2 15.49 -4.84 -11.14
C VAL A 2 16.88 -4.80 -10.49
N GLN A 3 17.91 -4.48 -11.26
CA GLN A 3 19.30 -4.38 -10.81
C GLN A 3 19.81 -2.98 -11.18
N PRO A 4 19.67 -1.99 -10.28
CA PRO A 4 20.16 -0.65 -10.53
C PRO A 4 21.69 -0.66 -10.65
N ASN A 5 22.21 0.10 -11.62
CA ASN A 5 23.67 0.32 -11.77
C ASN A 5 24.17 1.48 -10.91
N ASN A 6 23.25 2.28 -10.35
CA ASN A 6 23.50 3.42 -9.48
C ASN A 6 22.92 3.14 -8.10
N ASP A 7 23.42 3.84 -7.09
CA ASP A 7 22.87 3.78 -5.74
C ASP A 7 21.40 4.22 -5.70
N VAL A 8 20.62 3.57 -4.84
CA VAL A 8 19.21 3.90 -4.63
C VAL A 8 19.10 5.26 -3.95
N GLN A 9 18.29 6.16 -4.50
CA GLN A 9 17.96 7.42 -3.84
C GLN A 9 16.83 7.22 -2.83
N VAL A 10 16.99 7.79 -1.64
CA VAL A 10 15.97 7.79 -0.58
C VAL A 10 15.40 9.19 -0.47
N PHE A 11 14.08 9.28 -0.43
CA PHE A 11 13.33 10.52 -0.26
C PHE A 11 12.62 10.52 1.08
N ASN A 12 12.26 11.72 1.58
CA ASN A 12 11.59 11.85 2.87
C ASN A 12 10.16 11.32 2.84
N ASP A 13 9.48 11.47 1.70
CA ASP A 13 8.13 10.97 1.47
C ASP A 13 7.87 10.59 0.01
N THR A 14 6.69 10.02 -0.24
CA THR A 14 6.26 9.60 -1.57
C THR A 14 6.04 10.79 -2.52
N ASN A 15 5.70 11.98 -2.03
CA ASN A 15 5.50 13.16 -2.88
C ASN A 15 6.82 13.64 -3.47
N ASP A 16 7.87 13.72 -2.65
CA ASP A 16 9.23 14.05 -3.08
C ASP A 16 9.71 13.06 -4.16
N ALA A 17 9.49 11.76 -3.92
CA ALA A 17 9.89 10.71 -4.86
C ALA A 17 9.11 10.77 -6.19
N LYS A 18 7.80 11.06 -6.15
CA LYS A 18 6.98 11.28 -7.35
C LYS A 18 7.44 12.49 -8.14
N SER A 19 7.70 13.61 -7.48
CA SER A 19 8.23 14.81 -8.14
C SER A 19 9.59 14.55 -8.78
N ALA A 20 10.46 13.80 -8.11
CA ALA A 20 11.74 13.39 -8.69
C ALA A 20 11.57 12.53 -9.95
N MET A 21 10.60 11.61 -9.96
CA MET A 21 10.27 10.80 -11.14
C MET A 21 9.70 11.66 -12.28
N GLN A 22 8.76 12.56 -11.99
CA GLN A 22 8.16 13.46 -12.98
C GLN A 22 9.20 14.41 -13.59
N ASN A 23 10.18 14.83 -12.81
CA ASN A 23 11.28 15.70 -13.24
C ASN A 23 12.44 14.92 -13.90
N GLY A 24 12.34 13.59 -14.01
CA GLY A 24 13.36 12.74 -14.63
C GLY A 24 14.65 12.57 -13.82
N GLN A 25 14.62 12.84 -12.51
CA GLN A 25 15.76 12.63 -11.61
C GLN A 25 15.94 11.15 -11.27
N ILE A 26 14.87 10.36 -11.35
CA ILE A 26 14.85 8.91 -11.19
C ILE A 26 14.02 8.26 -12.30
N ASP A 27 14.43 7.07 -12.74
CA ASP A 27 13.75 6.31 -13.79
C ASP A 27 12.65 5.38 -13.26
N GLY A 28 12.63 5.15 -11.94
CA GLY A 28 11.70 4.21 -11.32
C GLY A 28 11.56 4.45 -9.83
N LEU A 29 10.41 4.01 -9.31
CA LEU A 29 10.02 4.14 -7.91
C LEU A 29 9.66 2.77 -7.36
N VAL A 30 10.15 2.46 -6.15
CA VAL A 30 9.77 1.26 -5.39
C VAL A 30 8.91 1.70 -4.22
N VAL A 31 7.63 1.30 -4.24
CA VAL A 31 6.62 1.61 -3.22
C VAL A 31 5.75 0.38 -2.97
N ASP A 32 4.93 0.42 -1.93
CA ASP A 32 3.86 -0.56 -1.74
C ASP A 32 2.88 -0.53 -2.92
N LEU A 33 2.19 -1.64 -3.08
CA LEU A 33 1.41 -1.91 -4.28
C LEU A 33 0.13 -1.08 -4.39
N PRO A 34 -0.67 -0.87 -3.32
CA PRO A 34 -1.76 0.11 -3.33
C PRO A 34 -1.29 1.50 -3.79
N THR A 35 -0.19 2.01 -3.22
CA THR A 35 0.39 3.29 -3.61
C THR A 35 0.78 3.31 -5.09
N ALA A 36 1.40 2.24 -5.61
CA ALA A 36 1.76 2.12 -7.02
C ALA A 36 0.53 2.20 -7.96
N TYR A 37 -0.60 1.60 -7.57
CA TYR A 37 -1.85 1.69 -8.34
C TYR A 37 -2.37 3.12 -8.40
N TYR A 38 -2.41 3.82 -7.26
CA TYR A 38 -2.86 5.21 -7.23
C TYR A 38 -1.95 6.14 -8.05
N ILE A 39 -0.63 6.00 -7.88
CA ILE A 39 0.35 6.79 -8.64
C ILE A 39 0.16 6.62 -10.14
N THR A 40 0.00 5.38 -10.61
CA THR A 40 -0.10 5.08 -12.05
C THR A 40 -1.46 5.41 -12.65
N ALA A 41 -2.55 5.29 -11.87
CA ALA A 41 -3.90 5.56 -12.34
C ALA A 41 -4.26 7.06 -12.29
N VAL A 42 -3.73 7.81 -11.31
CA VAL A 42 -4.21 9.16 -10.99
C VAL A 42 -3.10 10.22 -11.07
N GLU A 43 -1.90 9.95 -10.57
CA GLU A 43 -0.93 11.01 -10.28
C GLU A 43 0.14 11.23 -11.38
N ILE A 44 0.61 10.16 -12.01
CA ILE A 44 1.66 10.20 -13.03
C ILE A 44 1.10 9.67 -14.35
N PRO A 45 0.73 10.55 -15.29
CA PRO A 45 0.27 10.15 -16.61
C PRO A 45 1.26 9.21 -17.30
N LYS A 46 0.76 8.09 -17.84
CA LYS A 46 1.54 7.04 -18.51
C LYS A 46 2.50 6.26 -17.60
N GLY A 47 2.45 6.45 -16.28
CA GLY A 47 3.14 5.59 -15.33
C GLY A 47 2.72 4.13 -15.47
N LYS A 48 3.64 3.19 -15.25
CA LYS A 48 3.37 1.75 -15.34
C LYS A 48 4.03 0.99 -14.19
N ILE A 49 3.31 0.04 -13.63
CA ILE A 49 3.86 -0.98 -12.74
C ILE A 49 4.55 -2.02 -13.63
N VAL A 50 5.88 -2.13 -13.54
CA VAL A 50 6.70 -3.01 -14.40
C VAL A 50 7.15 -4.30 -13.71
N GLY A 51 6.82 -4.46 -12.42
CA GLY A 51 7.13 -5.65 -11.66
C GLY A 51 6.63 -5.56 -10.23
N GLN A 52 6.57 -6.72 -9.56
CA GLN A 52 6.21 -6.86 -8.16
C GLN A 52 7.16 -7.88 -7.54
N PHE A 53 7.65 -7.61 -6.33
CA PHE A 53 8.37 -8.62 -5.56
C PHE A 53 7.40 -9.73 -5.16
N LYS A 54 7.88 -10.98 -5.16
CA LYS A 54 7.06 -12.11 -4.69
C LYS A 54 6.62 -11.85 -3.26
N ALA A 55 5.31 -11.95 -3.00
CA ALA A 55 4.80 -11.94 -1.64
C ALA A 55 5.46 -13.09 -0.84
N GLN A 56 5.97 -12.79 0.34
CA GLN A 56 6.40 -13.82 1.27
C GLN A 56 5.19 -14.49 1.92
N ALA A 57 5.34 -15.71 2.41
CA ALA A 57 4.30 -16.35 3.22
C ALA A 57 4.01 -15.47 4.45
N GLY A 58 2.74 -15.10 4.67
CA GLY A 58 2.33 -14.12 5.67
C GLY A 58 2.09 -12.71 5.11
N GLY A 59 2.70 -12.37 3.97
CA GLY A 59 2.40 -11.15 3.20
C GLY A 59 2.55 -9.83 3.95
N GLU A 60 2.17 -8.75 3.28
CA GLU A 60 1.91 -7.47 3.91
C GLU A 60 0.53 -7.51 4.57
N GLN A 61 0.41 -6.94 5.78
CA GLN A 61 -0.82 -6.90 6.56
C GLN A 61 -1.07 -5.48 7.03
N PHE A 62 -2.31 -5.00 6.88
CA PHE A 62 -2.73 -3.71 7.41
C PHE A 62 -3.29 -3.85 8.82
N GLY A 63 -2.99 -2.87 9.66
CA GLY A 63 -3.50 -2.79 11.03
C GLY A 63 -3.62 -1.35 11.50
N LEU A 64 -4.48 -1.13 12.49
CA LEU A 64 -4.66 0.17 13.12
C LEU A 64 -3.66 0.30 14.28
N LEU A 65 -2.81 1.33 14.21
CA LEU A 65 -1.77 1.57 15.20
C LEU A 65 -2.32 2.35 16.41
N PHE A 66 -2.04 1.87 17.62
CA PHE A 66 -2.39 2.52 18.87
C PHE A 66 -1.17 2.67 19.78
N GLN A 67 -1.20 3.69 20.66
CA GLN A 67 -0.28 3.75 21.78
C GLN A 67 -0.41 2.49 22.65
N LYS A 68 0.73 1.96 23.12
CA LYS A 68 0.75 0.79 24.00
C LYS A 68 -0.11 1.02 25.24
N GLY A 69 -1.03 0.10 25.50
CA GLY A 69 -1.96 0.16 26.63
C GLY A 69 -3.22 1.01 26.39
N ASN A 70 -3.43 1.52 25.16
CA ASN A 70 -4.64 2.25 24.85
C ASN A 70 -5.89 1.34 24.96
N PRO A 71 -6.89 1.67 25.81
CA PRO A 71 -8.06 0.82 26.01
C PRO A 71 -8.96 0.70 24.78
N LEU A 72 -8.80 1.58 23.79
CA LEU A 72 -9.57 1.54 22.54
C LEU A 72 -9.26 0.32 21.67
N VAL A 73 -8.10 -0.32 21.85
CA VAL A 73 -7.72 -1.52 21.07
C VAL A 73 -8.80 -2.59 21.16
N THR A 74 -9.34 -2.85 22.35
CA THR A 74 -10.42 -3.85 22.53
C THR A 74 -11.69 -3.47 21.79
N CYS A 75 -12.06 -2.19 21.82
CA CYS A 75 -13.26 -1.70 21.13
C CYS A 75 -13.10 -1.80 19.61
N VAL A 76 -11.95 -1.35 19.09
CA VAL A 76 -11.65 -1.35 17.66
C VAL A 76 -11.57 -2.77 17.11
N ASN A 77 -10.92 -3.69 17.82
CA ASN A 77 -10.87 -5.10 17.41
C ASN A 77 -12.27 -5.72 17.39
N ARG A 78 -13.15 -5.36 18.34
CA ARG A 78 -14.53 -5.84 18.32
C ARG A 78 -15.29 -5.34 17.09
N VAL A 79 -15.19 -4.05 16.78
CA VAL A 79 -15.85 -3.47 15.60
C VAL A 79 -15.31 -4.08 14.31
N LEU A 80 -13.99 -4.27 14.19
CA LEU A 80 -13.42 -4.97 13.05
C LEU A 80 -14.00 -6.38 12.94
N ALA A 81 -14.06 -7.14 14.04
CA ALA A 81 -14.61 -8.50 14.04
C ALA A 81 -16.08 -8.53 13.58
N ASP A 82 -16.89 -7.59 14.07
CA ASP A 82 -18.30 -7.44 13.68
C ASP A 82 -18.42 -7.11 12.17
N LEU A 83 -17.60 -6.19 11.64
CA LEU A 83 -17.56 -5.82 10.22
C LEU A 83 -17.11 -6.98 9.32
N SER A 84 -16.15 -7.80 9.77
CA SER A 84 -15.73 -8.99 9.04
C SER A 84 -16.81 -10.06 9.05
N ALA A 85 -17.47 -10.28 10.18
CA ALA A 85 -18.54 -11.28 10.30
C ALA A 85 -19.78 -10.91 9.47
N SER A 86 -20.09 -9.61 9.34
CA SER A 86 -21.19 -9.13 8.49
C SER A 86 -20.87 -9.12 7.00
N GLY A 87 -19.58 -9.18 6.63
CA GLY A 87 -19.10 -8.99 5.26
C GLY A 87 -19.03 -7.52 4.83
N GLU A 88 -19.38 -6.57 5.70
CA GLU A 88 -19.28 -5.13 5.41
C GLU A 88 -17.83 -4.70 5.22
N LEU A 89 -16.88 -5.29 5.98
CA LEU A 89 -15.47 -5.01 5.76
C LEU A 89 -15.07 -5.43 4.34
N GLN A 90 -15.47 -6.63 3.90
CA GLN A 90 -15.20 -7.11 2.55
C GLN A 90 -15.80 -6.19 1.48
N ALA A 91 -17.03 -5.69 1.67
CA ALA A 91 -17.65 -4.76 0.74
C ALA A 91 -16.91 -3.42 0.63
N ILE A 92 -16.40 -2.88 1.76
CA ILE A 92 -15.55 -1.67 1.76
C ILE A 92 -14.26 -1.95 1.00
N GLN A 93 -13.65 -3.11 1.24
CA GLN A 93 -12.42 -3.50 0.58
C GLN A 93 -12.62 -3.69 -0.92
N ASP A 94 -13.72 -4.29 -1.35
CA ASP A 94 -14.01 -4.43 -2.77
C ASP A 94 -14.32 -3.08 -3.41
N GLU A 95 -15.07 -2.18 -2.76
CA GLU A 95 -15.35 -0.86 -3.35
C GLU A 95 -14.06 -0.03 -3.58
N TRP A 96 -13.16 -0.03 -2.60
CA TRP A 96 -12.00 0.86 -2.61
C TRP A 96 -10.69 0.18 -3.03
N MET A 97 -10.65 -1.15 -3.05
CA MET A 97 -9.47 -1.95 -3.40
C MET A 97 -9.72 -3.00 -4.50
N ALA A 98 -10.93 -3.04 -5.11
CA ALA A 98 -11.34 -4.03 -6.12
C ALA A 98 -10.28 -4.32 -7.19
N GLY A 99 -9.82 -5.57 -7.22
CA GLY A 99 -9.06 -6.14 -8.33
C GLY A 99 -7.57 -5.79 -8.35
N THR A 100 -7.07 -5.08 -7.35
CA THR A 100 -5.64 -4.81 -7.19
C THR A 100 -5.00 -5.92 -6.37
N THR A 101 -3.74 -6.26 -6.62
CA THR A 101 -2.96 -7.24 -5.83
C THR A 101 -2.65 -6.77 -4.40
N ALA A 102 -3.31 -5.70 -3.94
CA ALA A 102 -3.22 -5.13 -2.61
C ALA A 102 -3.70 -6.11 -1.53
N PRO A 103 -3.04 -6.17 -0.36
CA PRO A 103 -3.47 -7.03 0.72
C PRO A 103 -4.77 -6.54 1.36
N TYR A 104 -5.59 -7.51 1.74
CA TYR A 104 -6.82 -7.30 2.48
C TYR A 104 -6.53 -7.25 3.98
N PHE A 105 -7.38 -6.58 4.77
CA PHE A 105 -7.30 -6.69 6.23
C PHE A 105 -7.56 -8.14 6.64
N THR A 106 -6.59 -8.78 7.29
CA THR A 106 -6.78 -10.09 7.92
C THR A 106 -6.90 -9.92 9.43
N GLN A 107 -7.91 -10.54 10.03
CA GLN A 107 -8.07 -10.63 11.48
C GLN A 107 -7.60 -11.96 12.03
#